data_AF-E1VAC0-F1
#
_entry.id   AF-E1VAC0-F1
#
_cell.length_a   1.000
_cell.length_b   1.000
_cell.length_c   1.000
_cell.angle_alpha   90.00
_cell.angle_beta   90.00
_cell.angle_gamma   90.00
#
_symmetry.space_group_name_H-M   'P 1'
#
loop_
_entity.id
_entity.type
_entity.pdbx_description
1 polymer ?
#
loop_
_entity_poly.entity_id
_entity_poly.type
_entity_poly.pdbx_seq_one_letter_code
_entity_poly.pdbx_strand_id
1 'polypeptide(L)'
;MAESNQYKLSMRLAGSGNPWQVLRRTDGGPGITTNMTNPNEVDSSGQDSSMLLTSITVGGDVSIAFSAKTYDMIIRNVMGSDWVVDGTDSTLSTIIIGKDTPKLEFLVQYMDVGAAGKAYMIGEANVSQLQLSLSAGEVVSGSFSIVGESYNADYDFSADTFEDETTTKPINAAQDVNELVIEGDTVMDVCVNTMDITINRNYQEDPCIGHEVPHQFKGTAQVTGNISLALTESTFGLLKDSINEKEFGVRLDMNDGTAGNSYLIETFRTKLGVEMPSGGRDTVLRPAVSFTALKDPNIGSSIQVSRTLAA
;
A
#
# COMPACT_ATOMS: atom_id res chain seq x y z
N MET A 1 1.48 -34.26 3.75
CA MET A 1 2.38 -33.59 2.79
C MET A 1 1.51 -32.63 2.02
N ALA A 2 1.83 -31.34 2.04
CA ALA A 2 1.05 -30.33 1.34
C ALA A 2 1.13 -30.57 -0.18
N GLU A 3 0.00 -30.84 -0.82
CA GLU A 3 -0.06 -31.13 -2.27
C GLU A 3 -0.01 -29.86 -3.13
N SER A 4 -0.14 -28.69 -2.51
CA SER A 4 0.09 -27.36 -3.05
C SER A 4 -0.05 -26.39 -1.88
N ASN A 5 0.81 -25.37 -1.76
CA ASN A 5 0.69 -24.36 -0.69
C ASN A 5 -0.57 -23.50 -0.92
N GLN A 6 -1.72 -24.00 -0.48
CA GLN A 6 -2.99 -23.29 -0.52
C GLN A 6 -3.07 -22.34 0.67
N TYR A 7 -2.47 -21.18 0.48
CA TYR A 7 -2.45 -20.09 1.45
C TYR A 7 -3.50 -19.05 1.10
N LYS A 8 -4.39 -18.74 2.05
CA LYS A 8 -5.39 -17.66 1.90
C LYS A 8 -5.11 -16.55 2.91
N LEU A 9 -5.20 -15.31 2.43
CA LEU A 9 -5.18 -14.11 3.26
C LEU A 9 -6.56 -13.48 3.20
N SER A 10 -7.16 -13.21 4.35
CA SER A 10 -8.44 -12.53 4.44
C SER A 10 -8.35 -11.35 5.39
N MET A 11 -9.20 -10.33 5.19
CA MET A 11 -9.24 -9.16 6.06
C MET A 11 -10.66 -8.79 6.48
N ARG A 12 -10.77 -8.13 7.64
CA ARG A 12 -12.01 -7.47 8.09
C ARG A 12 -11.69 -6.26 8.96
N LEU A 13 -12.72 -5.49 9.29
CA LEU A 13 -12.61 -4.43 10.29
C LEU A 13 -12.48 -5.06 11.68
N ALA A 14 -11.57 -4.56 12.50
CA ALA A 14 -11.33 -5.10 13.84
C ALA A 14 -12.61 -5.05 14.70
N GLY A 15 -12.92 -6.16 15.37
CA GLY A 15 -14.12 -6.30 16.19
C GLY A 15 -15.46 -6.35 15.43
N SER A 16 -15.46 -6.45 14.10
CA SER A 16 -16.69 -6.60 13.30
C SER A 16 -17.07 -8.07 13.13
N GLY A 17 -18.37 -8.38 13.17
CA GLY A 17 -18.94 -9.69 12.83
C GLY A 17 -19.23 -9.87 11.34
N ASN A 18 -18.65 -9.00 10.50
CA ASN A 18 -18.82 -9.05 9.05
C ASN A 18 -18.02 -10.23 8.47
N PRO A 19 -18.45 -10.76 7.31
CA PRO A 19 -17.69 -11.81 6.63
C PRO A 19 -16.29 -11.32 6.26
N TRP A 20 -15.33 -12.24 6.26
CA TRP A 20 -13.95 -11.97 5.91
C TRP A 20 -13.83 -11.76 4.40
N GLN A 21 -13.22 -10.65 3.99
CA GLN A 21 -12.92 -10.39 2.58
C GLN A 21 -11.64 -11.13 2.19
N VAL A 22 -11.72 -12.10 1.29
CA VAL A 22 -10.53 -12.79 0.75
C VAL A 22 -9.76 -11.82 -0.15
N LEU A 23 -8.46 -11.71 0.11
CA LEU A 23 -7.54 -10.83 -0.60
C LEU A 23 -6.81 -11.57 -1.72
N ARG A 24 -6.85 -10.98 -2.91
CA ARG A 24 -5.97 -11.38 -4.01
C ARG A 24 -4.59 -10.82 -3.76
N ARG A 25 -3.58 -11.68 -3.67
CA ARG A 25 -2.18 -11.30 -3.48
C ARG A 25 -1.32 -11.99 -4.52
N THR A 26 -0.22 -11.36 -4.86
CA THR A 26 0.81 -11.94 -5.74
C THR A 26 1.85 -12.67 -4.91
N ASP A 27 2.25 -12.07 -3.78
CA ASP A 27 3.24 -12.65 -2.87
C ASP A 27 3.14 -12.04 -1.46
N GLY A 28 3.88 -12.60 -0.50
CA GLY A 28 4.00 -12.08 0.86
C GLY A 28 2.78 -12.37 1.73
N GLY A 29 2.93 -12.10 3.02
CA GLY A 29 1.94 -12.39 4.03
C GLY A 29 2.38 -11.85 5.38
N PRO A 30 1.46 -11.28 6.18
CA PRO A 30 1.81 -10.82 7.51
C PRO A 30 2.10 -12.03 8.40
N GLY A 31 3.15 -11.94 9.20
CA GLY A 31 3.64 -13.00 10.07
C GLY A 31 3.72 -12.58 11.52
N ILE A 32 3.97 -13.57 12.38
CA ILE A 32 4.26 -13.39 13.80
C ILE A 32 5.72 -13.77 13.99
N THR A 33 6.55 -12.81 14.35
CA THR A 33 7.99 -13.01 14.55
C THR A 33 8.33 -12.91 16.02
N THR A 34 8.90 -13.97 16.59
CA THR A 34 9.34 -14.02 17.99
C THR A 34 10.82 -13.66 18.09
N ASN A 35 11.16 -12.62 18.85
CA ASN A 35 12.54 -12.23 19.13
C ASN A 35 12.99 -12.84 20.45
N MET A 36 14.00 -13.70 20.40
CA MET A 36 14.58 -14.32 21.59
C MET A 36 15.97 -13.75 21.86
N THR A 37 16.25 -13.41 23.12
CA THR A 37 17.55 -12.94 23.56
C THR A 37 18.11 -13.91 24.59
N ASN A 38 19.38 -14.26 24.46
CA ASN A 38 20.10 -15.00 25.48
C ASN A 38 20.49 -14.03 26.62
N PRO A 39 20.13 -14.30 27.88
CA PRO A 39 20.55 -13.50 29.03
C PRO A 39 22.08 -13.51 29.27
N ASN A 40 22.85 -14.33 28.55
CA ASN A 40 24.30 -14.48 28.68
C ASN A 40 24.72 -14.73 30.14
N GLU A 41 23.99 -15.61 30.82
CA GLU A 41 24.31 -16.02 32.17
C GLU A 41 25.59 -16.87 32.16
N VAL A 42 26.57 -16.51 32.99
CA VAL A 42 27.86 -17.20 33.04
C VAL A 42 27.71 -18.48 33.86
N ASP A 43 27.49 -19.59 33.18
CA ASP A 43 27.53 -20.93 33.76
C ASP A 43 28.89 -21.62 33.51
N SER A 44 29.33 -22.38 34.50
CA SER A 44 30.51 -23.25 34.49
C SER A 44 30.45 -24.39 33.47
N SER A 45 29.28 -24.63 32.85
CA SER A 45 29.03 -25.69 31.87
C SER A 45 29.57 -25.37 30.46
N GLY A 46 29.93 -24.11 30.18
CA GLY A 46 30.43 -23.68 28.87
C GLY A 46 29.39 -23.80 27.73
N GLN A 47 28.10 -23.85 28.08
CA GLN A 47 26.96 -23.92 27.15
C GLN A 47 25.93 -22.84 27.51
N ASP A 48 25.17 -22.39 26.52
CA ASP A 48 24.07 -21.46 26.74
C ASP A 48 22.92 -22.16 27.48
N SER A 49 22.59 -21.65 28.67
CA SER A 49 21.59 -22.27 29.57
C SER A 49 20.16 -21.84 29.29
N SER A 50 19.93 -20.71 28.59
CA SER A 50 18.59 -20.17 28.39
C SER A 50 18.50 -19.23 27.18
N MET A 51 17.31 -19.16 26.61
CA MET A 51 16.88 -18.10 25.69
C MET A 51 15.52 -17.59 26.16
N LEU A 52 15.39 -16.29 26.30
CA LEU A 52 14.17 -15.64 26.77
C LEU A 52 13.51 -14.91 25.61
N LEU A 53 12.18 -15.04 25.49
CA LEU A 53 11.40 -14.23 24.56
C LEU A 53 11.38 -12.78 25.06
N THR A 54 11.85 -11.86 24.22
CA THR A 54 11.96 -10.43 24.59
C THR A 54 10.95 -9.55 23.90
N SER A 55 10.52 -9.91 22.69
CA SER A 55 9.41 -9.25 22.02
C SER A 55 8.80 -10.13 20.93
N ILE A 56 7.57 -9.81 20.55
CA ILE A 56 6.88 -10.38 19.40
C ILE A 56 6.52 -9.23 18.48
N THR A 57 7.02 -9.28 17.24
CA THR A 57 6.63 -8.36 16.19
C THR A 57 5.57 -9.01 15.32
N VAL A 58 4.45 -8.31 15.15
CA VAL A 58 3.32 -8.79 14.36
C VAL A 58 3.12 -7.85 13.18
N GLY A 59 3.21 -8.37 11.97
CA GLY A 59 3.14 -7.54 10.77
C GLY A 59 3.83 -8.17 9.57
N GLY A 60 4.03 -7.38 8.53
CA GLY A 60 4.74 -7.80 7.34
C GLY A 60 4.20 -7.15 6.07
N ASP A 61 4.89 -7.43 4.97
CA ASP A 61 4.58 -6.87 3.66
C ASP A 61 3.78 -7.87 2.82
N VAL A 62 2.84 -7.33 2.06
CA VAL A 62 2.03 -8.09 1.11
C VAL A 62 2.12 -7.42 -0.25
N SER A 63 2.49 -8.20 -1.27
CA SER A 63 2.55 -7.74 -2.65
C SER A 63 1.26 -8.08 -3.38
N ILE A 64 0.76 -7.14 -4.17
CA ILE A 64 -0.53 -7.20 -4.83
C ILE A 64 -0.42 -6.82 -6.31
N ALA A 65 -1.35 -7.35 -7.10
CA ALA A 65 -1.66 -6.84 -8.43
C ALA A 65 -2.92 -5.97 -8.30
N PHE A 66 -2.79 -4.68 -8.57
CA PHE A 66 -3.85 -3.72 -8.28
C PHE A 66 -5.11 -4.03 -9.11
N SER A 67 -6.23 -4.19 -8.42
CA SER A 67 -7.53 -4.53 -8.99
C SER A 67 -8.60 -3.69 -8.30
N ALA A 68 -9.62 -3.31 -9.08
CA ALA A 68 -10.70 -2.49 -8.56
C ALA A 68 -11.46 -3.20 -7.43
N LYS A 69 -11.92 -2.43 -6.44
CA LYS A 69 -12.73 -2.82 -5.28
C LYS A 69 -12.03 -3.68 -4.22
N THR A 70 -11.08 -4.53 -4.60
CA THR A 70 -10.38 -5.47 -3.71
C THR A 70 -9.65 -4.78 -2.56
N TYR A 71 -8.99 -3.66 -2.85
CA TYR A 71 -8.07 -3.00 -1.93
C TYR A 71 -8.64 -1.74 -1.28
N ASP A 72 -9.94 -1.47 -1.44
CA ASP A 72 -10.56 -0.23 -0.96
C ASP A 72 -10.53 -0.09 0.56
N MET A 73 -10.55 -1.21 1.30
CA MET A 73 -10.38 -1.19 2.76
C MET A 73 -8.94 -0.87 3.17
N ILE A 74 -7.94 -1.30 2.39
CA ILE A 74 -6.53 -0.99 2.61
C ILE A 74 -6.28 0.49 2.29
N ILE A 75 -6.83 0.99 1.19
CA ILE A 75 -6.80 2.43 0.84
C ILE A 75 -7.46 3.25 1.95
N ARG A 76 -8.62 2.81 2.45
CA ARG A 76 -9.30 3.46 3.59
C ARG A 76 -8.41 3.52 4.83
N ASN A 77 -7.76 2.41 5.17
CA ASN A 77 -6.91 2.35 6.36
C ASN A 77 -5.65 3.24 6.21
N VAL A 78 -4.92 3.14 5.09
CA VAL A 78 -3.73 3.99 4.87
C VAL A 78 -4.11 5.47 4.78
N MET A 79 -5.26 5.81 4.19
CA MET A 79 -5.76 7.19 4.11
C MET A 79 -6.38 7.67 5.42
N GLY A 80 -6.70 6.78 6.36
CA GLY A 80 -7.26 7.10 7.69
C GLY A 80 -8.45 8.04 7.61
N SER A 81 -9.33 7.80 6.64
CA SER A 81 -10.65 8.42 6.54
C SER A 81 -11.59 7.45 5.83
N ASP A 82 -12.87 7.80 5.76
CA ASP A 82 -13.86 7.02 5.04
C ASP A 82 -14.05 7.54 3.62
N TRP A 83 -14.50 6.66 2.72
CA TRP A 83 -14.94 7.04 1.38
C TRP A 83 -16.20 7.88 1.46
N VAL A 84 -16.15 9.11 0.94
CA VAL A 84 -17.28 10.03 0.88
C VAL A 84 -17.89 9.94 -0.51
N VAL A 85 -19.15 9.50 -0.59
CA VAL A 85 -19.91 9.48 -1.85
C VAL A 85 -20.24 10.93 -2.24
N ASP A 86 -20.07 11.27 -3.51
CA ASP A 86 -20.47 12.59 -4.00
C ASP A 86 -21.99 12.76 -3.86
N GLY A 87 -22.42 13.92 -3.37
CA GLY A 87 -23.84 14.25 -3.23
C GLY A 87 -24.56 14.38 -4.57
N THR A 88 -23.82 14.53 -5.68
CA THR A 88 -24.37 14.68 -7.03
C THR A 88 -24.32 13.39 -7.86
N ASP A 89 -23.29 12.56 -7.66
CA ASP A 89 -23.09 11.30 -8.36
C ASP A 89 -22.84 10.15 -7.37
N SER A 90 -23.80 9.24 -7.24
CA SER A 90 -23.71 8.08 -6.33
C SER A 90 -22.63 7.07 -6.72
N THR A 91 -22.07 7.15 -7.93
CA THR A 91 -21.01 6.25 -8.41
C THR A 91 -19.61 6.76 -8.08
N LEU A 92 -19.47 8.05 -7.81
CA LEU A 92 -18.22 8.70 -7.45
C LEU A 92 -18.03 8.68 -5.92
N SER A 93 -16.90 8.16 -5.47
CA SER A 93 -16.47 8.27 -4.07
C SER A 93 -15.08 8.87 -3.98
N THR A 94 -14.87 9.79 -3.05
CA THR A 94 -13.57 10.43 -2.82
C THR A 94 -13.06 10.12 -1.42
N ILE A 95 -11.74 10.05 -1.26
CA ILE A 95 -11.08 9.86 0.02
C ILE A 95 -9.86 10.79 0.11
N ILE A 96 -9.66 11.36 1.30
CA ILE A 96 -8.57 12.28 1.62
C ILE A 96 -7.82 11.79 2.86
N ILE A 97 -6.59 12.25 3.07
CA ILE A 97 -5.86 11.88 4.28
C ILE A 97 -6.55 12.47 5.52
N GLY A 98 -7.09 11.58 6.36
CA GLY A 98 -7.72 11.90 7.63
C GLY A 98 -6.90 11.46 8.85
N LYS A 99 -7.52 11.60 10.02
CA LYS A 99 -6.97 11.21 11.32
C LYS A 99 -7.46 9.84 11.78
N ASP A 100 -8.71 9.50 11.51
CA ASP A 100 -9.38 8.30 12.02
C ASP A 100 -8.93 7.05 11.27
N THR A 101 -8.14 6.21 11.92
CA THR A 101 -7.60 4.98 11.29
C THR A 101 -8.34 3.78 11.85
N PRO A 102 -9.32 3.23 11.12
CA PRO A 102 -10.06 2.07 11.59
C PRO A 102 -9.15 0.85 11.59
N LYS A 103 -8.87 0.26 12.76
CA LYS A 103 -8.01 -0.92 12.87
C LYS A 103 -8.61 -2.10 12.08
N LEU A 104 -7.76 -2.89 11.46
CA LEU A 104 -8.10 -4.08 10.68
C LEU A 104 -7.68 -5.36 11.41
N GLU A 105 -8.31 -6.46 11.02
CA GLU A 105 -7.91 -7.81 11.37
C GLU A 105 -7.54 -8.55 10.09
N PHE A 106 -6.43 -9.29 10.12
CA PHE A 106 -5.96 -10.14 9.04
C PHE A 106 -5.97 -11.60 9.50
N LEU A 107 -6.54 -12.47 8.67
CA LEU A 107 -6.54 -13.90 8.89
C LEU A 107 -5.68 -14.59 7.84
N VAL A 108 -4.71 -15.36 8.29
CA VAL A 108 -3.84 -16.17 7.45
C VAL A 108 -4.19 -17.63 7.61
N GLN A 109 -4.60 -18.28 6.52
CA GLN A 109 -5.06 -19.67 6.51
C GLN A 109 -4.14 -20.54 5.65
N TYR A 110 -3.71 -21.66 6.23
CA TYR A 110 -2.99 -22.74 5.58
C TYR A 110 -3.95 -23.92 5.43
N MET A 111 -4.52 -24.08 4.23
CA MET A 111 -5.53 -25.12 3.97
C MET A 111 -4.91 -26.52 3.85
N ASP A 112 -3.60 -26.60 3.69
CA ASP A 112 -2.79 -27.81 3.54
C ASP A 112 -2.27 -28.39 4.86
N VAL A 113 -2.36 -27.61 5.95
CA VAL A 113 -1.90 -28.02 7.28
C VAL A 113 -3.07 -28.61 8.08
N GLY A 114 -3.09 -29.94 8.19
CA GLY A 114 -4.11 -30.68 8.93
C GLY A 114 -5.40 -30.92 8.13
N ALA A 115 -6.27 -31.79 8.62
CA ALA A 115 -7.49 -32.19 7.91
C ALA A 115 -8.54 -31.06 7.78
N ALA A 116 -8.44 -30.02 8.61
CA ALA A 116 -9.35 -28.88 8.65
C ALA A 116 -8.68 -27.54 8.27
N GLY A 117 -7.39 -27.54 7.91
CA GLY A 117 -6.58 -26.33 7.79
C GLY A 117 -6.18 -25.74 9.15
N LYS A 118 -5.16 -24.88 9.17
CA LYS A 118 -4.71 -24.13 10.34
C LYS A 118 -4.60 -22.65 10.00
N ALA A 119 -4.90 -21.78 10.97
CA ALA A 119 -4.84 -20.34 10.75
C ALA A 119 -4.29 -19.60 11.97
N TYR A 120 -3.70 -18.45 11.70
CA TYR A 120 -3.42 -17.45 12.73
C TYR A 120 -4.06 -16.12 12.33
N MET A 121 -4.45 -15.35 13.33
CA MET A 121 -5.06 -14.04 13.18
C MET A 121 -4.11 -12.97 13.69
N ILE A 122 -4.04 -11.86 12.99
CA ILE A 122 -3.40 -10.62 13.40
C ILE A 122 -4.50 -9.61 13.62
N GLY A 123 -4.61 -9.10 14.84
CA GLY A 123 -5.65 -8.15 15.22
C GLY A 123 -5.08 -6.77 15.51
N GLU A 124 -5.99 -5.79 15.55
CA GLU A 124 -5.65 -4.40 15.83
C GLU A 124 -4.55 -3.87 14.89
N ALA A 125 -4.61 -4.27 13.62
CA ALA A 125 -3.60 -3.96 12.64
C ALA A 125 -3.89 -2.67 11.88
N ASN A 126 -2.84 -1.96 11.50
CA ASN A 126 -2.89 -0.81 10.61
C ASN A 126 -1.96 -1.03 9.41
N VAL A 127 -2.28 -0.38 8.31
CA VAL A 127 -1.46 -0.32 7.10
C VAL A 127 -0.56 0.89 7.26
N SER A 128 0.74 0.63 7.45
CA SER A 128 1.75 1.66 7.63
C SER A 128 2.08 2.35 6.32
N GLN A 129 2.20 1.57 5.24
CA GLN A 129 2.59 2.06 3.93
C GLN A 129 1.78 1.36 2.84
N LEU A 130 1.43 2.11 1.79
CA LEU A 130 0.94 1.60 0.51
C LEU A 130 1.82 2.16 -0.59
N GLN A 131 2.36 1.29 -1.43
CA GLN A 131 3.11 1.66 -2.63
C GLN A 131 2.40 1.08 -3.85
N LEU A 132 2.29 1.90 -4.90
CA LEU A 132 1.83 1.49 -6.22
C LEU A 132 2.94 1.78 -7.23
N SER A 133 3.25 0.79 -8.05
CA SER A 133 4.32 0.82 -9.04
C SER A 133 3.75 0.47 -10.42
N LEU A 134 3.88 1.42 -11.33
CA LEU A 134 3.45 1.33 -12.72
C LEU A 134 4.68 1.28 -13.60
N SER A 135 4.87 0.17 -14.30
CA SER A 135 5.94 -0.01 -15.29
C SER A 135 5.35 -0.19 -16.67
N ALA A 136 5.94 0.46 -17.68
CA ALA A 136 5.47 0.33 -19.06
C ALA A 136 5.52 -1.14 -19.53
N GLY A 137 4.38 -1.65 -20.00
CA GLY A 137 4.25 -3.03 -20.49
C GLY A 137 3.96 -4.07 -19.40
N GLU A 138 3.79 -3.66 -18.14
CA GLU A 138 3.49 -4.54 -17.01
C GLU A 138 2.12 -4.26 -16.38
N VAL A 139 1.68 -5.19 -15.52
CA VAL A 139 0.49 -4.98 -14.67
C VAL A 139 0.85 -3.99 -13.56
N VAL A 140 -0.10 -3.13 -13.17
CA VAL A 140 0.08 -2.24 -12.02
C VAL A 140 0.26 -3.10 -10.77
N SER A 141 1.45 -3.04 -10.20
CA SER A 141 1.81 -3.75 -8.98
C SER A 141 1.70 -2.82 -7.78
N GLY A 142 1.54 -3.40 -6.61
CA GLY A 142 1.59 -2.65 -5.37
C GLY A 142 2.10 -3.49 -4.23
N SER A 143 2.47 -2.83 -3.15
CA SER A 143 2.80 -3.46 -1.89
C SER A 143 2.18 -2.66 -0.76
N PHE A 144 1.79 -3.34 0.30
CA PHE A 144 1.37 -2.68 1.52
C PHE A 144 2.00 -3.35 2.74
N SER A 145 2.38 -2.52 3.70
CA SER A 145 3.04 -2.92 4.94
C SER A 145 2.04 -2.89 6.08
N ILE A 146 1.89 -3.99 6.79
CA ILE A 146 0.98 -4.15 7.92
C ILE A 146 1.78 -4.10 9.22
N VAL A 147 1.27 -3.36 10.20
CA VAL A 147 1.75 -3.36 11.59
C VAL A 147 0.59 -3.75 12.51
N GLY A 148 0.78 -4.79 13.32
CA GLY A 148 -0.23 -5.33 14.24
C GLY A 148 0.11 -5.07 15.69
N GLU A 149 -0.92 -4.90 16.53
CA GLU A 149 -0.77 -4.78 17.99
C GLU A 149 -1.21 -6.04 18.76
N SER A 150 -1.87 -6.98 18.08
CA SER A 150 -2.30 -8.24 18.70
C SER A 150 -2.24 -9.40 17.72
N TYR A 151 -2.16 -10.61 18.25
CA TYR A 151 -2.17 -11.84 17.45
C TYR A 151 -2.90 -12.98 18.18
N ASN A 152 -3.42 -13.93 17.40
CA ASN A 152 -3.89 -15.23 17.86
C ASN A 152 -3.26 -16.31 16.97
N ALA A 153 -2.35 -17.10 17.56
CA ALA A 153 -1.55 -18.08 16.83
C ALA A 153 -2.29 -19.39 16.47
N ASP A 154 -3.45 -19.68 17.08
CA ASP A 154 -4.27 -20.86 16.79
C ASP A 154 -5.74 -20.44 16.68
N TYR A 155 -6.02 -19.65 15.65
CA TYR A 155 -7.36 -19.12 15.42
C TYR A 155 -8.25 -20.17 14.76
N ASP A 156 -9.40 -20.47 15.38
CA ASP A 156 -10.41 -21.35 14.81
C ASP A 156 -11.39 -20.54 13.94
N PHE A 157 -11.31 -20.76 12.63
CA PHE A 157 -12.13 -20.08 11.62
C PHE A 157 -13.35 -20.92 11.18
N SER A 158 -13.66 -22.03 11.85
CA SER A 158 -14.73 -22.95 11.43
C SER A 158 -16.14 -22.35 11.46
N ALA A 159 -16.38 -21.36 12.32
CA ALA A 159 -17.65 -20.65 12.45
C ALA A 159 -17.72 -19.36 11.62
N ASP A 160 -16.62 -18.98 10.95
CA ASP A 160 -16.53 -17.74 10.20
C ASP A 160 -17.12 -17.84 8.79
N THR A 161 -17.55 -16.69 8.27
CA THR A 161 -18.04 -16.54 6.89
C THR A 161 -17.03 -15.77 6.06
N PHE A 162 -16.91 -16.13 4.79
CA PHE A 162 -15.95 -15.55 3.84
C PHE A 162 -16.70 -15.01 2.62
N GLU A 163 -16.39 -13.78 2.23
CA GLU A 163 -16.79 -13.25 0.92
C GLU A 163 -15.85 -13.79 -0.15
N ASP A 164 -16.42 -14.09 -1.33
CA ASP A 164 -15.64 -14.55 -2.48
C ASP A 164 -14.63 -13.48 -2.94
N GLU A 165 -13.55 -13.95 -3.55
CA GLU A 165 -12.57 -13.08 -4.21
C GLU A 165 -13.23 -12.24 -5.30
N THR A 166 -12.81 -10.99 -5.42
CA THR A 166 -13.27 -10.10 -6.48
C THR A 166 -12.86 -10.64 -7.86
N THR A 167 -13.81 -10.61 -8.81
CA THR A 167 -13.61 -11.08 -10.18
C THR A 167 -13.08 -9.98 -11.13
N THR A 168 -12.74 -8.80 -10.60
CA THR A 168 -12.23 -7.66 -11.37
C THR A 168 -10.87 -7.95 -12.00
N LYS A 169 -10.60 -7.36 -13.17
CA LYS A 169 -9.35 -7.60 -13.89
C LYS A 169 -8.25 -6.75 -13.21
N PRO A 170 -7.00 -7.27 -13.10
CA PRO A 170 -5.87 -6.45 -12.70
C PRO A 170 -5.58 -5.36 -13.74
N ILE A 171 -5.37 -4.13 -13.28
CA ILE A 171 -5.16 -2.96 -14.13
C ILE A 171 -3.80 -3.10 -14.84
N ASN A 172 -3.79 -2.99 -16.17
CA ASN A 172 -2.58 -3.06 -16.98
C ASN A 172 -2.05 -1.65 -17.27
N ALA A 173 -0.79 -1.38 -16.93
CA ALA A 173 -0.18 -0.07 -17.13
C ALA A 173 -0.07 0.36 -18.60
N ALA A 174 -0.13 -0.59 -19.54
CA ALA A 174 0.02 -0.31 -20.98
C ALA A 174 -1.31 -0.05 -21.71
N GLN A 175 -2.45 -0.44 -21.15
CA GLN A 175 -3.76 -0.35 -21.82
C GLN A 175 -4.81 0.39 -20.98
N ASP A 176 -4.67 0.33 -19.67
CA ASP A 176 -5.71 0.74 -18.73
C ASP A 176 -5.29 2.01 -17.94
N VAL A 177 -4.11 2.58 -18.20
CA VAL A 177 -3.71 3.93 -17.76
C VAL A 177 -4.11 4.93 -18.82
N ASN A 178 -5.06 5.80 -18.48
CA ASN A 178 -5.71 6.70 -19.43
C ASN A 178 -4.92 8.01 -19.60
N GLU A 179 -4.54 8.63 -18.48
CA GLU A 179 -3.87 9.92 -18.50
C GLU A 179 -2.91 10.09 -17.31
N LEU A 180 -1.70 10.59 -17.61
CA LEU A 180 -0.79 11.19 -16.63
C LEU A 180 -0.65 12.68 -16.95
N VAL A 181 -1.05 13.54 -16.03
CA VAL A 181 -0.99 14.99 -16.16
C VAL A 181 -0.04 15.56 -15.12
N ILE A 182 0.87 16.44 -15.55
CA ILE A 182 1.76 17.22 -14.69
C ILE A 182 1.52 18.71 -15.00
N GLU A 183 1.13 19.51 -14.01
CA GLU A 183 0.75 20.94 -14.14
C GLU A 183 -0.42 21.25 -15.11
N GLY A 184 -1.29 20.28 -15.38
CA GLY A 184 -2.36 20.49 -16.35
C GLY A 184 -1.95 20.28 -17.81
N ASP A 185 -0.66 20.04 -18.07
CA ASP A 185 -0.20 19.53 -19.36
C ASP A 185 -0.20 17.99 -19.34
N THR A 186 -0.91 17.39 -20.29
CA THR A 186 -0.95 15.94 -20.47
C THR A 186 0.43 15.45 -20.90
N VAL A 187 1.09 14.64 -20.07
CA VAL A 187 2.45 14.12 -20.33
C VAL A 187 2.43 12.85 -21.18
N MET A 188 1.25 12.42 -21.65
CA MET A 188 1.08 11.23 -22.50
C MET A 188 1.78 11.32 -23.86
N ASP A 189 2.17 12.52 -24.31
CA ASP A 189 2.95 12.69 -25.55
C ASP A 189 4.46 12.38 -25.32
N VAL A 190 4.87 12.22 -24.05
CA VAL A 190 6.21 11.77 -23.65
C VAL A 190 6.11 10.34 -23.13
N CYS A 191 6.99 9.46 -23.60
CA CYS A 191 7.03 8.08 -23.10
C CYS A 191 7.40 8.05 -21.60
N VAL A 192 6.40 7.78 -20.75
CA VAL A 192 6.56 7.48 -19.32
C VAL A 192 6.96 6.02 -19.19
N ASN A 193 8.12 5.74 -18.57
CA ASN A 193 8.63 4.38 -18.46
C ASN A 193 8.25 3.71 -17.14
N THR A 194 8.35 4.45 -16.03
CA THR A 194 7.98 4.00 -14.70
C THR A 194 7.38 5.15 -13.91
N MET A 195 6.39 4.84 -13.08
CA MET A 195 5.82 5.76 -12.10
C MET A 195 5.57 5.00 -10.80
N ASP A 196 6.02 5.55 -9.68
CA ASP A 196 5.79 5.00 -8.36
C ASP A 196 5.11 6.05 -7.48
N ILE A 197 4.13 5.63 -6.70
CA ILE A 197 3.47 6.46 -5.67
C ILE A 197 3.51 5.69 -4.36
N THR A 198 4.01 6.32 -3.31
CA THR A 198 4.07 5.79 -1.96
C THR A 198 3.32 6.70 -1.00
N ILE A 199 2.39 6.12 -0.25
CA ILE A 199 1.70 6.75 0.86
C ILE A 199 2.20 6.07 2.14
N ASN A 200 2.91 6.83 2.98
CA ASN A 200 3.47 6.32 4.22
C ASN A 200 2.90 7.09 5.42
N ARG A 201 2.42 6.38 6.44
CA ARG A 201 1.92 6.94 7.70
C ARG A 201 2.98 7.03 8.80
N ASN A 202 4.19 6.55 8.53
CA ASN A 202 5.34 6.60 9.42
C ASN A 202 5.00 6.08 10.82
N TYR A 203 4.45 4.86 10.90
CA TYR A 203 4.19 4.24 12.19
C TYR A 203 5.49 4.03 12.97
N GLN A 204 5.43 4.26 14.28
CA GLN A 204 6.53 4.06 15.20
C GLN A 204 6.12 3.05 16.27
N GLU A 205 6.99 2.06 16.47
CA GLU A 205 6.82 1.05 17.50
C GLU A 205 7.32 1.59 18.84
N ASP A 206 6.54 1.44 19.90
CA ASP A 206 6.92 1.78 21.27
C ASP A 206 6.78 0.55 22.18
N PRO A 207 7.90 -0.13 22.51
CA PRO A 207 7.88 -1.29 23.39
C PRO A 207 7.66 -0.85 24.84
N CYS A 208 6.56 -1.34 25.45
CA CYS A 208 6.22 -1.05 26.84
C CYS A 208 6.57 -2.22 27.76
N ILE A 209 7.02 -1.92 28.99
CA ILE A 209 7.30 -2.95 30.01
C ILE A 209 6.02 -3.71 30.34
N GLY A 210 6.08 -5.05 30.32
CA GLY A 210 4.94 -5.92 30.61
C GLY A 210 4.08 -6.27 29.41
N HIS A 211 4.44 -5.80 28.21
CA HIS A 211 3.80 -6.15 26.95
C HIS A 211 4.81 -6.83 26.02
N GLU A 212 4.44 -7.97 25.43
CA GLU A 212 5.30 -8.68 24.49
C GLU A 212 5.22 -8.10 23.08
N VAL A 213 4.07 -7.49 22.72
CA VAL A 213 3.85 -6.82 21.43
C VAL A 213 3.95 -5.30 21.64
N PRO A 214 4.74 -4.57 20.83
CA PRO A 214 4.86 -3.12 20.95
C PRO A 214 3.57 -2.39 20.54
N HIS A 215 3.31 -1.23 21.15
CA HIS A 215 2.25 -0.34 20.71
C HIS A 215 2.67 0.44 19.47
N GLN A 216 1.72 0.74 18.60
CA GLN A 216 1.98 1.37 17.29
C GLN A 216 1.40 2.78 17.27
N PHE A 217 2.27 3.77 17.18
CA PHE A 217 1.87 5.18 17.10
C PHE A 217 1.95 5.71 15.68
N LYS A 218 0.91 6.45 15.28
CA LYS A 218 0.81 7.04 13.95
C LYS A 218 1.69 8.29 13.84
N GLY A 219 2.59 8.29 12.86
CA GLY A 219 3.40 9.44 12.51
C GLY A 219 2.73 10.38 11.50
N THR A 220 3.55 11.26 10.91
CA THR A 220 3.11 12.18 9.86
C THR A 220 2.91 11.43 8.55
N ALA A 221 1.76 11.63 7.92
CA ALA A 221 1.51 11.10 6.58
C ALA A 221 2.39 11.82 5.55
N GLN A 222 3.11 11.04 4.76
CA GLN A 222 3.95 11.51 3.66
C GLN A 222 3.52 10.81 2.38
N VAL A 223 3.44 11.59 1.31
CA VAL A 223 3.13 11.11 -0.03
C VAL A 223 4.30 11.49 -0.91
N THR A 224 4.97 10.47 -1.44
CA THR A 224 6.14 10.62 -2.30
C THR A 224 5.98 9.77 -3.53
N GLY A 225 6.73 10.08 -4.58
CA GLY A 225 6.77 9.24 -5.75
C GLY A 225 7.91 9.60 -6.68
N ASN A 226 8.05 8.79 -7.71
CA ASN A 226 9.08 8.96 -8.72
C ASN A 226 8.50 8.70 -10.10
N ILE A 227 8.87 9.50 -11.08
CA ILE A 227 8.44 9.39 -12.47
C ILE A 227 9.67 9.38 -13.36
N SER A 228 9.80 8.37 -14.22
CA SER A 228 10.84 8.31 -15.25
C SER A 228 10.25 8.68 -16.60
N LEU A 229 10.68 9.81 -17.15
CA LEU A 229 10.22 10.36 -18.43
C LEU A 229 11.36 10.30 -19.45
N ALA A 230 11.04 10.17 -20.74
CA ALA A 230 12.02 10.40 -21.80
C ALA A 230 12.40 11.89 -21.87
N LEU A 231 13.68 12.19 -22.09
CA LEU A 231 14.16 13.57 -22.19
C LEU A 231 13.67 14.24 -23.49
N THR A 232 12.71 15.15 -23.34
CA THR A 232 12.19 16.07 -24.36
C THR A 232 12.37 17.53 -23.91
N GLU A 233 12.16 18.48 -24.82
CA GLU A 233 12.24 19.92 -24.51
C GLU A 233 11.27 20.32 -23.37
N SER A 234 10.07 19.73 -23.31
CA SER A 234 9.11 19.95 -22.23
C SER A 234 9.61 19.40 -20.89
N THR A 235 10.16 18.19 -20.86
CA THR A 235 10.74 17.63 -19.62
C THR A 235 11.99 18.37 -19.14
N PHE A 236 12.74 19.01 -20.04
CA PHE A 236 13.83 19.90 -19.66
C PHE A 236 13.32 21.21 -19.02
N GLY A 237 12.12 21.66 -19.39
CA GLY A 237 11.41 22.76 -18.72
C GLY A 237 11.12 22.46 -17.26
N LEU A 238 10.72 21.21 -16.94
CA LEU A 238 10.47 20.76 -15.57
C LEU A 238 11.70 20.93 -14.66
N LEU A 239 12.93 20.82 -15.19
CA LEU A 239 14.14 21.10 -14.42
C LEU A 239 14.22 22.57 -14.00
N LYS A 240 13.93 23.50 -14.93
CA LYS A 240 13.95 24.94 -14.61
C LYS A 240 12.88 25.28 -13.59
N ASP A 241 11.70 24.70 -13.74
CA ASP A 241 10.58 24.96 -12.83
C ASP A 241 10.79 24.28 -11.46
N SER A 242 11.47 23.13 -11.42
CA SER A 242 11.97 22.49 -10.19
C SER A 242 13.00 23.37 -9.47
N ILE A 243 13.97 23.96 -10.19
CA ILE A 243 14.94 24.90 -9.61
C ILE A 243 14.25 26.14 -9.02
N ASN A 244 13.17 26.61 -9.66
CA ASN A 244 12.40 27.76 -9.20
C ASN A 244 11.38 27.41 -8.10
N GLU A 245 11.40 26.18 -7.59
CA GLU A 245 10.47 25.66 -6.57
C GLU A 245 8.99 25.86 -6.90
N LYS A 246 8.62 25.75 -8.19
CA LYS A 246 7.23 25.83 -8.60
C LYS A 246 6.44 24.65 -7.99
N GLU A 247 5.15 24.87 -7.76
CA GLU A 247 4.23 23.88 -7.21
C GLU A 247 3.44 23.21 -8.33
N PHE A 248 3.53 21.89 -8.40
CA PHE A 248 2.99 21.07 -9.48
C PHE A 248 1.81 20.24 -8.98
N GLY A 249 0.80 20.03 -9.82
CA GLY A 249 -0.20 18.99 -9.61
C GLY A 249 0.17 17.73 -10.40
N VAL A 250 0.09 16.55 -9.78
CA VAL A 250 0.23 15.25 -10.47
C VAL A 250 -1.09 14.51 -10.39
N ARG A 251 -1.63 14.13 -11.55
CA ARG A 251 -2.87 13.35 -11.69
C ARG A 251 -2.58 12.07 -12.48
N LEU A 252 -2.96 10.94 -11.89
CA LEU A 252 -2.91 9.63 -12.51
C LEU A 252 -4.33 9.08 -12.62
N ASP A 253 -4.80 8.85 -13.85
CA ASP A 253 -6.09 8.23 -14.13
C ASP A 253 -5.90 6.78 -14.63
N MET A 254 -6.53 5.85 -13.92
CA MET A 254 -6.53 4.42 -14.22
C MET A 254 -7.96 3.93 -14.39
N ASN A 255 -8.22 3.13 -15.41
CA ASN A 255 -9.49 2.44 -15.60
C ASN A 255 -9.28 0.91 -15.56
N ASP A 256 -10.37 0.14 -15.51
CA ASP A 256 -10.33 -1.32 -15.64
C ASP A 256 -10.91 -1.78 -17.00
N GLY A 257 -10.75 -0.93 -18.02
CA GLY A 257 -11.30 -1.15 -19.36
C GLY A 257 -12.79 -1.51 -19.34
N THR A 258 -13.13 -2.73 -19.77
CA THR A 258 -14.51 -3.21 -20.02
C THR A 258 -15.41 -3.22 -18.78
N ALA A 259 -14.85 -3.22 -17.57
CA ALA A 259 -15.63 -3.21 -16.32
C ALA A 259 -16.10 -1.81 -15.89
N GLY A 260 -15.61 -0.74 -16.53
CA GLY A 260 -16.07 0.64 -16.28
C GLY A 260 -15.67 1.25 -14.93
N ASN A 261 -14.87 0.54 -14.11
CA ASN A 261 -14.34 1.09 -12.87
C ASN A 261 -13.14 2.01 -13.17
N SER A 262 -13.04 3.14 -12.47
CA SER A 262 -11.88 4.04 -12.56
C SER A 262 -11.36 4.49 -11.20
N TYR A 263 -10.06 4.71 -11.13
CA TYR A 263 -9.34 5.27 -9.99
C TYR A 263 -8.52 6.46 -10.47
N LEU A 264 -8.79 7.60 -9.86
CA LEU A 264 -8.12 8.85 -10.12
C LEU A 264 -7.34 9.24 -8.86
N ILE A 265 -6.02 9.28 -8.97
CA ILE A 265 -5.12 9.68 -7.90
C ILE A 265 -4.59 11.07 -8.20
N GLU A 266 -4.86 12.02 -7.31
CA GLU A 266 -4.53 13.43 -7.51
C GLU A 266 -3.74 13.99 -6.34
N THR A 267 -2.69 14.73 -6.67
CA THR A 267 -1.94 15.57 -5.75
C THR A 267 -1.96 16.99 -6.30
N PHE A 268 -2.28 17.97 -5.46
CA PHE A 268 -2.56 19.34 -5.91
C PHE A 268 -1.35 20.26 -5.75
N ARG A 269 -0.57 20.06 -4.69
CA ARG A 269 0.67 20.80 -4.43
C ARG A 269 1.80 19.81 -4.23
N THR A 270 2.64 19.66 -5.23
CA THR A 270 3.84 18.83 -5.17
C THR A 270 5.07 19.64 -5.50
N LYS A 271 6.16 19.38 -4.80
CA LYS A 271 7.48 19.86 -5.21
C LYS A 271 8.19 18.75 -5.95
N LEU A 272 8.78 19.10 -7.09
CA LEU A 272 9.54 18.17 -7.92
C LEU A 272 11.04 18.33 -7.67
N GLY A 273 11.74 17.21 -7.55
CA GLY A 273 13.20 17.12 -7.63
C GLY A 273 13.58 16.37 -8.90
N VAL A 274 14.27 17.04 -9.82
CA VAL A 274 14.66 16.47 -11.11
C VAL A 274 16.14 16.18 -11.13
N GLU A 275 16.51 14.95 -11.45
CA GLU A 275 17.89 14.56 -11.73
C GLU A 275 18.07 14.35 -13.23
N MET A 276 18.98 15.14 -13.83
CA MET A 276 19.31 14.99 -15.24
C MET A 276 20.13 13.71 -15.47
N PRO A 277 19.75 12.88 -16.45
CA PRO A 277 20.44 11.64 -16.73
C PRO A 277 21.79 11.93 -17.41
N SER A 278 22.77 11.06 -17.15
CA SER A 278 23.97 10.97 -17.97
C SER A 278 23.89 9.70 -18.82
N GLY A 279 24.27 9.76 -20.09
CA GLY A 279 24.13 8.61 -20.99
C GLY A 279 25.06 8.64 -22.19
N GLY A 280 25.11 7.51 -22.90
CA GLY A 280 25.94 7.28 -24.07
C GLY A 280 25.25 7.66 -25.38
N ARG A 281 26.00 7.62 -26.49
CA ARG A 281 25.55 8.10 -27.81
C ARG A 281 24.27 7.42 -28.33
N ASP A 282 23.98 6.20 -27.89
CA ASP A 282 22.88 5.37 -28.41
C ASP A 282 21.76 5.11 -27.37
N THR A 283 21.77 5.80 -26.22
CA THR A 283 20.78 5.60 -25.16
C THR A 283 19.74 6.72 -25.12
N VAL A 284 18.45 6.37 -24.99
CA VAL A 284 17.40 7.35 -24.67
C VAL A 284 17.66 7.86 -23.25
N LEU A 285 18.01 9.14 -23.13
CA LEU A 285 18.20 9.81 -21.85
C LEU A 285 16.86 9.93 -21.13
N ARG A 286 16.83 9.55 -19.85
CA ARG A 286 15.60 9.54 -19.04
C ARG A 286 15.84 10.18 -17.67
N PRO A 287 15.43 11.44 -17.44
CA PRO A 287 15.46 12.01 -16.10
C PRO A 287 14.55 11.27 -15.13
N ALA A 288 15.02 11.13 -13.90
CA ALA A 288 14.19 10.74 -12.77
C ALA A 288 13.62 12.00 -12.12
N VAL A 289 12.30 12.06 -12.01
CA VAL A 289 11.56 13.15 -11.39
C VAL A 289 10.95 12.61 -10.11
N SER A 290 11.60 12.89 -8.99
CA SER A 290 11.02 12.65 -7.67
C SER A 290 10.00 13.73 -7.34
N PHE A 291 8.89 13.36 -6.70
CA PHE A 291 7.91 14.33 -6.22
C PHE A 291 7.54 14.06 -4.77
N THR A 292 7.31 15.15 -4.03
CA THR A 292 6.79 15.10 -2.66
C THR A 292 5.56 15.98 -2.58
N ALA A 293 4.42 15.38 -2.20
CA ALA A 293 3.17 16.13 -2.07
C ALA A 293 3.09 16.84 -0.71
N LEU A 294 2.69 18.10 -0.77
CA LEU A 294 2.46 18.98 0.36
C LEU A 294 0.96 19.16 0.57
N LYS A 295 0.59 19.57 1.78
CA LYS A 295 -0.80 19.84 2.12
C LYS A 295 -1.34 21.04 1.31
N ASP A 296 -2.44 20.82 0.61
CA ASP A 296 -3.21 21.89 -0.02
C ASP A 296 -4.09 22.61 1.02
N PRO A 297 -4.07 23.96 1.08
CA PRO A 297 -4.89 24.74 2.03
C PRO A 297 -6.40 24.74 1.70
N ASN A 298 -6.79 24.52 0.44
CA ASN A 298 -8.19 24.52 -0.01
C ASN A 298 -8.86 23.17 0.24
N ILE A 299 -8.14 22.08 -0.05
CA ILE A 299 -8.66 20.70 0.11
C ILE A 299 -8.33 20.14 1.50
N GLY A 300 -7.32 20.69 2.18
CA GLY A 300 -6.90 20.26 3.50
C GLY A 300 -6.14 18.93 3.52
N SER A 301 -5.72 18.42 2.37
CA SER A 301 -4.99 17.16 2.21
C SER A 301 -3.86 17.26 1.19
N SER A 302 -2.91 16.32 1.20
CA SER A 302 -1.81 16.26 0.23
C SER A 302 -2.11 15.36 -0.98
N ILE A 303 -3.06 14.43 -0.84
CA ILE A 303 -3.50 13.53 -1.90
C ILE A 303 -5.01 13.30 -1.76
N GLN A 304 -5.68 13.20 -2.90
CA GLN A 304 -7.06 12.76 -3.01
C GLN A 304 -7.10 11.55 -3.94
N VAL A 305 -7.84 10.53 -3.52
CA VAL A 305 -8.15 9.39 -4.39
C VAL A 305 -9.64 9.42 -4.65
N SER A 306 -10.02 9.50 -5.92
CA SER A 306 -11.39 9.39 -6.37
C SER A 306 -11.56 8.03 -7.05
N ARG A 307 -12.64 7.32 -6.77
CA ARG A 307 -13.02 6.11 -7.49
C ARG A 307 -14.39 6.30 -8.10
N THR A 308 -14.57 5.76 -9.30
CA THR A 308 -15.88 5.58 -9.93
C THR A 308 -16.12 4.09 -10.07
N LEU A 309 -17.16 3.59 -9.41
CA LEU A 309 -17.53 2.19 -9.49
C LEU A 309 -18.67 2.04 -10.50
N ALA A 310 -18.52 1.13 -11.46
CA ALA A 310 -19.63 0.75 -12.33
C ALA A 310 -20.72 0.06 -11.49
N ALA A 311 -21.98 0.40 -11.77
CA ALA A 311 -23.16 -0.13 -11.08
C ALA A 311 -23.36 -1.64 -11.31
#